data_AF-A0A6H9LKQ4-F1
#
_entry.id   AF-A0A6H9LKQ4-F1
#
_cell.length_a   1.000
_cell.length_b   1.000
_cell.length_c   1.000
_cell.angle_alpha   90.00
_cell.angle_beta   90.00
_cell.angle_gamma   90.00
#
_symmetry.space_group_name_H-M   'P 1'
#
loop_
_entity.id
_entity.type
_entity.pdbx_description
1 polymer ?
#
loop_
_entity_poly.entity_id
_entity_poly.type
_entity_poly.pdbx_seq_one_letter_code
_entity_poly.pdbx_strand_id
1 'polypeptide(L)'
;MQNAPAVAEHHSAVNMTYTVLDPTDFTEKGIFSEDSFLHAVESFDFSTYSGKKVLVRGCSSAIIPPWAFMKLTAELVPHAKSIRFGNEHDNILLYKEKK
;
A
#
# COMPACT_ATOMS: atom_id res chain seq x y z
N MET A 1 22.71 9.50 -0.29
CA MET A 1 22.24 9.45 1.11
C MET A 1 20.83 8.91 1.08
N GLN A 2 20.67 7.64 1.46
CA GLN A 2 19.39 6.94 1.52
C GLN A 2 18.55 7.53 2.64
N ASN A 3 17.30 7.91 2.36
CA ASN A 3 16.30 8.12 3.41
C ASN A 3 15.09 7.23 3.06
N ALA A 4 15.00 6.10 3.76
CA ALA A 4 13.81 5.26 3.81
C ALA A 4 12.70 5.99 4.60
N PRO A 5 11.41 5.82 4.26
CA PRO A 5 10.33 6.44 5.02
C PRO A 5 10.16 5.70 6.35
N ALA A 6 9.99 6.48 7.42
CA ALA A 6 9.79 6.00 8.78
C ALA A 6 8.41 5.34 8.93
N VAL A 7 8.40 4.07 9.33
CA VAL A 7 7.19 3.33 9.68
C VAL A 7 6.81 3.70 11.10
N ALA A 8 5.75 4.48 11.28
CA ALA A 8 5.20 4.83 12.59
C ALA A 8 4.36 3.66 13.14
N GLU A 9 4.65 3.20 14.35
CA GLU A 9 3.89 2.16 15.07
C GLU A 9 2.92 2.79 16.08
N HIS A 10 1.61 2.49 15.98
CA HIS A 10 0.62 2.76 17.04
C HIS A 10 -0.38 1.60 17.20
N HIS A 11 -0.71 1.30 18.45
CA HIS A 11 -1.32 0.04 18.95
C HIS A 11 -2.87 0.02 18.95
N SER A 12 -3.48 -1.11 18.55
CA SER A 12 -4.57 -1.82 19.27
C SER A 12 -4.91 -3.20 18.67
N ALA A 13 -5.02 -4.21 19.55
CA ALA A 13 -5.61 -5.55 19.42
C ALA A 13 -5.19 -6.48 18.23
N VAL A 14 -4.52 -7.59 18.60
CA VAL A 14 -3.86 -8.61 17.76
C VAL A 14 -2.53 -8.12 17.19
N ASN A 15 -1.41 -8.73 17.61
CA ASN A 15 -0.09 -8.51 17.04
C ASN A 15 -0.02 -9.05 15.58
N MET A 16 -0.75 -8.40 14.67
CA MET A 16 -0.64 -8.60 13.24
C MET A 16 0.02 -7.35 12.66
N THR A 17 1.35 -7.36 12.67
CA THR A 17 2.14 -6.31 12.03
C THR A 17 1.86 -6.33 10.52
N TYR A 18 1.21 -5.30 10.01
CA TYR A 18 1.08 -5.06 8.58
C TYR A 18 2.24 -4.18 8.11
N THR A 19 2.75 -4.45 6.91
CA THR A 19 3.53 -3.45 6.18
C THR A 19 2.55 -2.52 5.49
N VAL A 20 2.61 -1.23 5.83
CA VAL A 20 1.70 -0.23 5.27
C VAL A 20 2.26 0.25 3.92
N LEU A 21 1.38 0.35 2.93
CA LEU A 21 1.63 1.03 1.66
C LEU A 21 0.69 2.23 1.57
N ASP A 22 1.24 3.44 1.48
CA ASP A 22 0.45 4.65 1.32
C ASP A 22 0.38 5.05 -0.17
N PRO A 23 -0.81 5.10 -0.79
CA PRO A 23 -0.96 5.54 -2.16
C PRO A 23 -0.43 6.96 -2.42
N THR A 24 -0.31 7.81 -1.38
CA THR A 24 0.30 9.13 -1.54
C THR A 24 1.78 9.07 -1.88
N ASP A 25 2.47 7.95 -1.60
CA ASP A 25 3.88 7.76 -1.95
C ASP A 25 4.11 7.76 -3.47
N PHE A 26 3.04 7.53 -4.24
CA PHE A 26 3.03 7.54 -5.71
C PHE A 26 2.47 8.86 -6.27
N THR A 27 2.34 9.90 -5.45
CA THR A 27 1.83 11.22 -5.85
C THR A 27 2.93 12.28 -5.74
N GLU A 28 2.89 13.27 -6.63
CA GLU A 28 3.84 14.37 -6.59
C GLU A 28 3.27 15.52 -5.74
N LYS A 29 3.87 15.76 -4.57
CA LYS A 29 3.45 16.81 -3.62
C LYS A 29 1.95 16.71 -3.22
N GLY A 30 1.41 15.49 -3.15
CA GLY A 30 0.01 15.23 -2.81
C GLY A 30 -0.97 15.49 -3.96
N ILE A 31 -0.47 15.73 -5.18
CA ILE A 31 -1.29 15.87 -6.38
C ILE A 31 -1.23 14.56 -7.14
N PHE A 32 -2.42 14.00 -7.40
CA PHE A 32 -2.56 12.82 -8.25
C PHE A 32 -2.61 13.24 -9.72
N SER A 33 -1.71 12.69 -10.53
CA SER A 33 -1.79 12.64 -11.99
C SER A 33 -1.68 11.18 -12.42
N GLU A 34 -2.46 10.78 -13.43
CA GLU A 34 -2.49 9.40 -13.90
C GLU A 34 -1.10 8.95 -14.42
N ASP A 35 -0.46 9.79 -15.24
CA ASP A 35 0.84 9.50 -15.85
C ASP A 35 1.96 9.31 -14.80
N SER A 36 2.13 10.29 -13.89
CA SER A 36 3.15 10.18 -12.84
C SER A 36 2.89 8.99 -11.91
N PHE A 37 1.62 8.72 -11.58
CA PHE A 37 1.26 7.59 -10.73
C PHE A 37 1.63 6.26 -11.39
N LEU A 38 1.24 6.05 -12.65
CA LEU A 38 1.56 4.83 -13.39
C LEU A 38 3.07 4.65 -13.52
N HIS A 39 3.80 5.72 -13.85
CA HIS A 39 5.26 5.68 -13.94
C HIS A 39 5.94 5.35 -12.60
N ALA A 40 5.45 5.94 -11.50
CA ALA A 40 5.95 5.67 -10.16
C ALA A 40 5.69 4.22 -9.73
N VAL A 41 4.49 3.69 -10.03
CA VAL A 41 4.15 2.29 -9.76
C VAL A 41 5.02 1.34 -10.57
N GLU A 42 5.22 1.60 -11.86
CA GLU A 42 6.07 0.75 -12.72
C GLU A 42 7.54 0.72 -12.29
N SER A 43 8.02 1.83 -11.73
CA SER A 43 9.41 1.96 -11.27
C SER A 43 9.63 1.41 -9.86
N PHE A 44 8.56 1.05 -9.14
CA PHE A 44 8.62 0.68 -7.73
C PHE A 44 8.85 -0.83 -7.54
N ASP A 45 9.77 -1.19 -6.64
CA ASP A 45 10.09 -2.59 -6.35
C ASP A 45 9.11 -3.21 -5.34
N PHE A 46 8.05 -3.83 -5.86
CA PHE A 46 7.06 -4.56 -5.05
C PHE A 46 7.59 -5.88 -4.47
N SER A 47 8.75 -6.39 -4.89
CA SER A 47 9.32 -7.62 -4.33
C SER A 47 9.68 -7.46 -2.84
N THR A 48 9.86 -6.22 -2.38
CA THR A 48 10.06 -5.87 -0.97
C THR A 48 8.88 -6.28 -0.07
N TYR A 49 7.71 -6.56 -0.63
CA TYR A 49 6.52 -7.06 0.09
C TYR A 49 6.42 -8.59 0.12
N SER A 50 7.42 -9.29 -0.43
CA SER A 50 7.47 -10.75 -0.46
C SER A 50 7.25 -11.37 0.91
N GLY A 51 6.25 -12.23 1.03
CA GLY A 51 5.95 -12.96 2.26
C GLY A 51 5.33 -12.10 3.38
N LYS A 52 4.99 -10.84 3.12
CA LYS A 52 4.44 -9.89 4.11
C LYS A 52 2.92 -9.76 4.02
N LYS A 53 2.29 -9.30 5.10
CA LYS A 53 0.89 -8.87 5.10
C LYS A 53 0.87 -7.36 4.84
N VAL A 54 0.16 -6.93 3.83
CA VAL A 54 0.17 -5.54 3.37
C VAL A 54 -1.16 -4.87 3.71
N LEU A 55 -1.10 -3.65 4.23
CA LEU A 55 -2.26 -2.78 4.41
C LEU A 55 -2.08 -1.58 3.47
N VAL A 56 -2.93 -1.49 2.45
CA VAL A 56 -3.03 -0.32 1.57
C VAL A 56 -3.88 0.72 2.28
N ARG A 57 -3.30 1.89 2.59
CA ARG A 57 -4.01 2.95 3.31
C ARG A 57 -5.14 3.51 2.45
N GLY A 58 -6.35 3.57 3.02
CA GLY A 58 -7.54 4.04 2.32
C GLY A 58 -7.85 5.53 2.48
N CYS A 59 -7.31 6.18 3.52
CA CYS A 59 -7.46 7.61 3.74
C CYS A 59 -6.17 8.32 3.32
N SER A 60 -6.20 8.99 2.17
CA SER A 60 -5.11 9.82 1.68
C SER A 60 -5.46 11.30 1.78
N SER A 61 -4.46 12.16 2.00
CA SER A 61 -4.61 13.61 1.86
C SER A 61 -4.84 14.03 0.40
N ALA A 62 -4.41 13.20 -0.55
CA ALA A 62 -4.64 13.35 -1.98
C ALA A 62 -5.97 12.73 -2.41
N ILE A 63 -6.62 13.32 -3.42
CA ILE A 63 -7.78 12.70 -4.09
C ILE A 63 -7.27 11.66 -5.08
N ILE A 64 -7.40 10.38 -4.73
CA ILE A 64 -6.90 9.25 -5.52
C ILE A 64 -8.10 8.45 -6.05
N PRO A 65 -8.19 8.17 -7.36
CA PRO A 65 -9.32 7.46 -7.92
C PRO A 65 -9.33 5.98 -7.49
N PRO A 66 -10.51 5.34 -7.33
CA PRO A 66 -10.61 3.96 -6.87
C PRO A 66 -9.78 2.94 -7.66
N TRP A 67 -9.62 3.12 -8.97
CA TRP A 67 -8.87 2.21 -9.83
C TRP A 67 -7.36 2.17 -9.47
N ALA A 68 -6.81 3.25 -8.93
CA ALA A 68 -5.39 3.31 -8.54
C ALA A 68 -5.09 2.32 -7.41
N PHE A 69 -6.01 2.16 -6.46
CA PHE A 69 -5.91 1.15 -5.41
C PHE A 69 -6.00 -0.28 -5.97
N MET A 70 -6.81 -0.49 -7.02
CA MET A 70 -6.87 -1.77 -7.72
C MET A 70 -5.55 -2.07 -8.44
N LYS A 71 -4.92 -1.07 -9.06
CA LYS A 71 -3.60 -1.18 -9.68
C LYS A 71 -2.54 -1.57 -8.66
N LEU A 72 -2.44 -0.87 -7.53
CA LEU A 72 -1.51 -1.23 -6.44
C LEU A 72 -1.75 -2.65 -5.91
N THR A 73 -3.02 -3.03 -5.75
CA THR A 73 -3.38 -4.38 -5.31
C THR A 73 -2.91 -5.42 -6.32
N ALA A 74 -3.09 -5.17 -7.63
CA ALA A 74 -2.65 -6.08 -8.68
C ALA A 74 -1.13 -6.29 -8.67
N GLU A 75 -0.33 -5.23 -8.47
CA GLU A 75 1.13 -5.33 -8.35
C GLU A 75 1.56 -6.08 -7.06
N LEU A 76 0.79 -5.96 -5.98
CA LEU A 76 1.09 -6.62 -4.71
C LEU A 76 0.74 -8.11 -4.69
N VAL A 77 -0.28 -8.55 -5.44
CA VAL A 77 -0.77 -9.94 -5.45
C VAL A 77 0.33 -11.00 -5.65
N PRO A 78 1.29 -10.86 -6.59
CA PRO A 78 2.35 -11.84 -6.78
C PRO A 78 3.40 -11.90 -5.66
N HIS A 79 3.41 -10.94 -4.74
CA HIS A 79 4.45 -10.82 -3.71
C HIS A 79 3.90 -10.97 -2.27
N ALA A 80 2.72 -10.43 -1.98
CA ALA A 80 2.19 -10.36 -0.63
C ALA A 80 1.44 -11.63 -0.20
N LYS A 81 1.54 -12.00 1.09
CA LYS A 81 0.73 -13.09 1.68
C LYS A 81 -0.74 -12.72 1.82
N SER A 82 -1.02 -11.45 2.10
CA SER A 82 -2.38 -10.92 2.16
C SER A 82 -2.35 -9.42 1.96
N ILE A 83 -3.39 -8.89 1.32
CA ILE A 83 -3.56 -7.46 1.07
C ILE A 83 -4.88 -7.03 1.69
N ARG A 84 -4.81 -5.99 2.51
CA ARG A 84 -5.97 -5.33 3.12
C ARG A 84 -6.05 -3.89 2.65
N PHE A 85 -7.23 -3.32 2.70
CA PHE A 85 -7.48 -1.91 2.38
C PHE A 85 -8.22 -1.23 3.52
N GLY A 86 -7.77 -0.04 3.93
CA GLY A 86 -8.40 0.74 5.01
C GLY A 86 -7.37 1.40 5.92
N ASN A 87 -7.63 1.39 7.22
CA ASN A 87 -6.71 1.83 8.27
C ASN A 87 -6.43 0.70 9.28
N GLU A 88 -5.61 0.97 10.27
CA GLU A 88 -5.14 -0.02 11.25
C GLU A 88 -6.29 -0.64 12.06
N HIS A 89 -7.37 0.12 12.26
CA HIS A 89 -8.53 -0.27 13.08
C HIS A 89 -9.74 -0.74 12.26
N ASP A 90 -9.85 -0.29 11.01
CA ASP A 90 -10.96 -0.56 10.10
C ASP A 90 -10.42 -0.85 8.70
N ASN A 91 -10.38 -2.13 8.35
CA ASN A 91 -9.87 -2.58 7.07
C ASN A 91 -10.55 -3.87 6.59
N ILE A 92 -10.60 -3.99 5.27
CA ILE A 92 -11.16 -5.15 4.58
C ILE A 92 -10.04 -6.00 3.99
N LEU A 93 -10.20 -7.33 4.03
CA LEU A 93 -9.30 -8.26 3.36
C LEU A 93 -9.67 -8.34 1.88
N LEU A 94 -8.78 -7.87 1.01
CA LEU A 94 -8.98 -7.90 -0.44
C LEU A 94 -8.40 -9.18 -1.06
N TYR A 95 -7.23 -9.58 -0.58
CA TYR A 95 -6.53 -10.74 -1.11
C TYR A 95 -5.84 -11.51 0.00
N LYS A 96 -5.79 -12.82 -0.16
CA LYS A 96 -4.99 -13.72 0.64
C LYS A 96 -4.48 -14.83 -0.25
N GLU A 97 -3.18 -15.07 -0.19
CA GLU A 97 -2.53 -16.18 -0.87
C GLU A 97 -3.17 -17.50 -0.42
N LYS A 98 -3.49 -18.37 -1.38
CA LYS A 98 -3.98 -19.71 -1.08
C LYS A 98 -2.80 -20.55 -0.59
N LYS A 99 -3.00 -21.24 0.54
CA LYS A 99 -2.02 -22.19 1.07
C LYS A 99 -1.75 -23.34 0.11
#